data_AF-A0A914QTE0-F1
#
_entry.id   AF-A0A914QTE0-F1
#
_cell.length_a   1.000
_cell.length_b   1.000
_cell.length_c   1.000
_cell.angle_alpha   90.00
_cell.angle_beta   90.00
_cell.angle_gamma   90.00
#
_symmetry.space_group_name_H-M   'P 1'
#
loop_
_entity.id
_entity.type
_entity.pdbx_description
1 polymer ?
#
loop_
_entity_poly.entity_id
_entity_poly.type
_entity_poly.pdbx_seq_one_letter_code
_entity_poly.pdbx_strand_id
1 'polypeptide(L)'
;MFAVPSIIIILLISTSDSKTSETFSQRLKRSSPDESVTTPIPSSFDWRDFGKVTSVKNQGQCGSAWVHAVVASIESQYLIQKNQSLDLSEQSLLNCEFSSDLCYSSDNILPSFNYAKDLGLPLESCAPYISGTNGNVEIAEGCEACMEERYKIAGFRQYGAIKNGATVTYNEEKIAQDLYNFGPAAAVIYLPPRNNGTHDFYENVNFMIKNYTGGVLDIPLNICNAKCMQMTVVLIVGFTPDYLIAKGSFGQSWGENGYIRFKRGTNFCSMTKRVIAPFLEESPLQYSLPTAPALNPEETAPTITIPSGWTEWAPTLCTANCGKCGRMIMKRVCRGGICP
;
A
#
# COMPACT_ATOMS: atom_id res chain seq x y z
N MET A 1 -9.15 74.86 55.93
CA MET A 1 -7.85 74.66 56.60
C MET A 1 -7.56 73.18 56.54
N PHE A 2 -6.70 72.60 55.71
CA PHE A 2 -5.46 72.93 54.99
C PHE A 2 -5.46 71.96 53.77
N ALA A 3 -5.37 72.32 52.46
CA ALA A 3 -4.23 72.79 51.64
C ALA A 3 -2.86 72.26 52.15
N VAL A 4 -2.00 71.56 51.41
CA VAL A 4 -1.55 71.68 50.01
C VAL A 4 -0.67 70.44 49.64
N PRO A 5 -0.03 70.31 48.44
CA PRO A 5 0.00 69.08 47.64
C PRO A 5 1.44 68.63 47.28
N SER A 6 1.61 67.71 46.32
CA SER A 6 2.65 67.67 45.25
C SER A 6 2.68 66.25 44.66
N ILE A 7 2.07 65.98 43.50
CA ILE A 7 2.66 66.03 42.15
C ILE A 7 3.94 65.20 42.02
N ILE A 8 3.82 64.01 41.42
CA ILE A 8 4.77 63.50 40.42
C ILE A 8 3.95 62.85 39.29
N ILE A 9 4.05 63.43 38.10
CA ILE A 9 3.67 62.84 36.81
C ILE A 9 4.92 62.16 36.25
N ILE A 10 4.81 60.95 35.69
CA ILE A 10 5.47 60.53 34.43
C ILE A 10 4.90 59.16 33.97
N LEU A 11 4.19 59.25 32.84
CA LEU A 11 4.00 58.36 31.70
C LEU A 11 4.45 56.87 31.70
N LEU A 12 3.45 56.03 31.38
CA LEU A 12 3.36 55.05 30.27
C LEU A 12 3.68 53.54 30.47
N ILE A 13 2.77 52.77 29.84
CA ILE A 13 2.87 51.43 29.23
C ILE A 13 2.34 50.22 30.03
N SER A 14 1.14 49.78 29.59
CA SER A 14 0.68 48.39 29.31
C SER A 14 0.91 47.28 30.33
N THR A 15 -0.17 46.68 30.82
CA THR A 15 -0.67 45.37 30.33
C THR A 15 -1.99 45.05 31.02
N SER A 16 -3.06 44.91 30.25
CA SER A 16 -4.36 44.45 30.73
C SER A 16 -4.31 42.93 30.95
N ASP A 17 -4.22 42.50 32.20
CA ASP A 17 -4.63 41.16 32.59
C ASP A 17 -6.14 41.03 32.46
N SER A 18 -6.60 40.32 31.42
CA SER A 18 -7.92 39.67 31.46
C SER A 18 -7.84 38.34 30.73
N LYS A 19 -7.79 37.26 31.51
CA LYS A 19 -8.01 35.89 31.04
C LYS A 19 -9.44 35.79 30.53
N THR A 20 -9.64 35.83 29.21
CA THR A 20 -10.89 35.41 28.58
C THR A 20 -10.78 33.94 28.17
N SER A 21 -11.66 33.12 28.75
CA SER A 21 -11.86 31.71 28.41
C SER A 21 -12.49 31.62 27.02
N GLU A 22 -11.71 31.26 26.00
CA GLU A 22 -12.25 30.91 24.68
C GLU A 22 -13.07 29.61 24.75
N THR A 23 -14.22 29.60 24.07
CA THR A 23 -15.15 28.46 24.06
C THR A 23 -14.66 27.34 23.13
N PHE A 24 -15.01 26.09 23.44
CA PHE A 24 -14.65 24.89 22.65
C PHE A 24 -14.96 25.03 21.14
N SER A 25 -16.06 25.72 20.81
CA SER A 25 -16.48 26.01 19.44
C SER A 25 -15.56 26.99 18.70
N GLN A 26 -14.76 27.80 19.42
CA GLN A 26 -13.75 28.69 18.84
C GLN A 26 -12.44 27.94 18.51
N ARG A 27 -12.09 26.89 19.27
CA ARG A 27 -10.95 26.00 18.95
C ARG A 27 -11.16 25.18 17.68
N LEU A 28 -12.40 24.74 17.41
CA LEU A 28 -12.74 23.96 16.22
C LEU A 28 -12.66 24.75 14.90
N LYS A 29 -12.61 26.09 14.95
CA LYS A 29 -12.55 26.95 13.75
C LYS A 29 -11.12 27.33 13.33
N ARG A 30 -10.08 26.92 14.08
CA ARG A 30 -8.68 27.27 13.79
C ARG A 30 -7.81 26.09 13.33
N SER A 31 -8.30 24.86 13.34
CA SER A 31 -7.55 23.74 12.76
C SER A 31 -7.64 23.79 11.22
N SER A 32 -6.62 24.39 10.61
CA SER A 32 -6.23 24.13 9.22
C SER A 32 -5.99 22.61 9.02
N PRO A 33 -6.19 22.04 7.82
CA PRO A 33 -6.04 20.59 7.59
C PRO A 33 -4.59 20.07 7.57
N ASP A 34 -3.60 20.83 8.04
CA ASP A 34 -2.19 20.57 7.73
C ASP A 34 -1.20 20.71 8.90
N GLU A 35 -1.64 20.44 10.13
CA GLU A 35 -0.69 20.31 11.26
C GLU A 35 -0.69 18.87 11.77
N SER A 36 0.05 18.02 11.05
CA SER A 36 0.35 16.66 11.44
C SER A 36 1.22 16.66 12.70
N VAL A 37 0.70 16.16 13.81
CA VAL A 37 1.53 15.68 14.91
C VAL A 37 2.34 14.50 14.36
N THR A 38 3.56 14.77 13.92
CA THR A 38 4.50 13.76 13.46
C THR A 38 5.13 13.12 14.69
N THR A 39 4.49 12.07 15.21
CA THR A 39 5.18 11.14 16.11
C THR A 39 6.43 10.63 15.39
N PRO A 40 7.64 10.80 15.96
CA PRO A 40 8.84 10.27 15.36
C PRO A 40 8.72 8.75 15.24
N ILE A 41 8.81 8.23 14.02
CA ILE A 41 8.87 6.79 13.73
C ILE A 41 10.33 6.36 13.55
N PRO A 42 10.69 5.08 13.78
CA PRO A 42 12.04 4.60 13.51
C PRO A 42 12.38 4.72 12.01
N SER A 43 13.67 4.74 11.67
CA SER A 43 14.14 4.83 10.27
C SER A 43 13.84 3.56 9.46
N SER A 44 13.67 2.42 10.13
CA SER A 44 13.25 1.16 9.57
C SER A 44 12.29 0.44 10.51
N PHE A 45 11.36 -0.32 9.95
CA PHE A 45 10.37 -1.08 10.69
C PHE A 45 9.81 -2.22 9.83
N ASP A 46 9.59 -3.38 10.43
CA ASP A 46 9.02 -4.54 9.74
C ASP A 46 8.05 -5.30 10.67
N TRP A 47 6.77 -5.36 10.28
CA TRP A 47 5.75 -6.09 11.05
C TRP A 47 6.00 -7.61 11.14
N ARG A 48 6.83 -8.16 10.25
CA ARG A 48 7.21 -9.58 10.26
C ARG A 48 8.04 -9.93 11.49
N ASP A 49 8.92 -9.02 11.93
CA ASP A 49 9.78 -9.22 13.11
C ASP A 49 8.97 -9.39 14.40
N PHE A 50 7.72 -8.92 14.40
CA PHE A 50 6.79 -8.99 15.53
C PHE A 50 5.72 -10.08 15.37
N GLY A 51 5.81 -10.91 14.33
CA GLY A 51 4.80 -11.94 14.05
C GLY A 51 3.40 -11.37 13.74
N LYS A 52 3.34 -10.15 13.18
CA LYS A 52 2.08 -9.43 12.91
C LYS A 52 1.62 -9.51 11.46
N VAL A 53 2.16 -10.46 10.71
CA VAL A 53 1.80 -10.77 9.33
C VAL A 53 1.62 -12.28 9.21
N THR A 54 0.49 -12.73 8.67
CA THR A 54 0.21 -14.16 8.44
C THR A 54 1.08 -14.75 7.32
N SER A 55 1.09 -16.07 7.18
CA SER A 55 1.82 -16.78 6.12
C SER A 55 1.45 -16.30 4.71
N VAL A 56 2.40 -16.38 3.78
CA VAL A 56 2.18 -16.06 2.36
C VAL A 56 1.21 -17.07 1.73
N LYS A 57 0.23 -16.55 0.98
CA LYS A 57 -0.79 -17.30 0.24
C LYS A 57 -0.48 -17.35 -1.26
N ASN A 58 -1.24 -18.12 -2.02
CA ASN A 58 -1.05 -18.26 -3.47
C ASN A 58 -2.38 -18.13 -4.23
N GLN A 59 -2.51 -17.07 -5.02
CA GLN A 59 -3.67 -16.79 -5.87
C GLN A 59 -3.78 -17.71 -7.10
N GLY A 60 -2.72 -18.46 -7.40
CA GLY A 60 -2.62 -19.30 -8.58
C GLY A 60 -2.88 -18.54 -9.88
N GLN A 61 -3.77 -19.08 -10.71
CA GLN A 61 -4.09 -18.55 -12.03
C GLN A 61 -5.15 -17.43 -12.02
N CYS A 62 -5.80 -17.18 -10.88
CA CYS A 62 -6.81 -16.13 -10.76
C CYS A 62 -6.16 -14.77 -10.48
N GLY A 63 -6.60 -13.71 -11.17
CA GLY A 63 -6.19 -12.33 -10.92
C GLY A 63 -6.72 -11.71 -9.62
N SER A 64 -6.69 -12.45 -8.51
CA SER A 64 -7.28 -12.11 -7.21
C SER A 64 -6.29 -11.52 -6.19
N ALA A 65 -5.15 -10.97 -6.64
CA ALA A 65 -4.16 -10.32 -5.77
C ALA A 65 -4.79 -9.26 -4.84
N TRP A 66 -5.82 -8.56 -5.33
CA TRP A 66 -6.59 -7.58 -4.55
C TRP A 66 -7.30 -8.22 -3.36
N VAL A 67 -7.88 -9.42 -3.51
CA VAL A 67 -8.54 -10.17 -2.43
C VAL A 67 -7.51 -10.55 -1.37
N HIS A 68 -6.40 -11.18 -1.79
CA HIS A 68 -5.36 -11.62 -0.87
C HIS A 68 -4.75 -10.45 -0.09
N ALA A 69 -4.55 -9.29 -0.72
CA ALA A 69 -4.06 -8.10 -0.03
C ALA A 69 -5.06 -7.54 0.99
N VAL A 70 -6.36 -7.51 0.66
CA VAL A 70 -7.43 -7.13 1.59
C VAL A 70 -7.45 -8.07 2.79
N VAL A 71 -7.54 -9.37 2.55
CA VAL A 71 -7.60 -10.39 3.60
C VAL A 71 -6.36 -10.34 4.50
N ALA A 72 -5.16 -10.33 3.91
CA ALA A 72 -3.93 -10.28 4.69
C ALA A 72 -3.78 -8.99 5.52
N SER A 73 -4.31 -7.85 5.04
CA SER A 73 -4.35 -6.61 5.83
C SER A 73 -5.26 -6.74 7.05
N ILE A 74 -6.42 -7.39 6.91
CA ILE A 74 -7.39 -7.61 8.00
C ILE A 74 -6.83 -8.61 9.01
N GLU A 75 -6.26 -9.73 8.57
CA GLU A 75 -5.60 -10.70 9.46
C GLU A 75 -4.50 -10.04 10.29
N SER A 76 -3.71 -9.15 9.67
CA SER A 76 -2.68 -8.38 10.37
C SER A 76 -3.29 -7.52 11.47
N GLN A 77 -4.45 -6.89 11.25
CA GLN A 77 -5.14 -6.14 12.30
C GLN A 77 -5.55 -7.01 13.49
N TYR A 78 -6.04 -8.23 13.24
CA TYR A 78 -6.38 -9.18 14.30
C TYR A 78 -5.14 -9.66 15.08
N LEU A 79 -4.02 -9.90 14.39
CA LEU A 79 -2.74 -10.21 15.04
C LEU A 79 -2.24 -9.04 15.90
N ILE A 80 -2.35 -7.81 15.40
CA ILE A 80 -1.85 -6.60 16.06
C ILE A 80 -2.70 -6.27 17.29
N GLN A 81 -4.03 -6.17 17.12
CA GLN A 81 -4.91 -5.61 18.14
C GLN A 81 -5.46 -6.65 19.10
N LYS A 82 -5.65 -7.89 18.63
CA LYS A 82 -6.29 -8.98 19.40
C LYS A 82 -5.35 -10.14 19.70
N ASN A 83 -4.13 -10.10 19.17
CA ASN A 83 -3.19 -11.23 19.23
C ASN A 83 -3.82 -12.55 18.72
N GLN A 84 -4.72 -12.44 17.74
CA GLN A 84 -5.47 -13.56 17.20
C GLN A 84 -4.97 -13.86 15.79
N SER A 85 -4.42 -15.06 15.60
CA SER A 85 -4.05 -15.54 14.28
C SER A 85 -5.29 -16.11 13.60
N LEU A 86 -5.67 -15.51 12.47
CA LEU A 86 -6.80 -15.93 11.65
C LEU A 86 -6.28 -16.38 10.29
N ASP A 87 -6.99 -17.35 9.71
CA ASP A 87 -6.90 -17.72 8.30
C ASP A 87 -8.27 -17.41 7.69
N LEU A 88 -8.41 -16.23 7.09
CA LEU A 88 -9.68 -15.72 6.58
C LEU A 88 -9.87 -16.10 5.10
N SER A 89 -11.12 -16.30 4.69
CA SER A 89 -11.44 -16.80 3.36
C SER A 89 -11.35 -15.72 2.28
N GLU A 90 -10.38 -15.85 1.37
CA GLU A 90 -10.38 -15.09 0.13
C GLU A 90 -11.56 -15.46 -0.79
N GLN A 91 -11.94 -16.73 -0.82
CA GLN A 91 -13.01 -17.23 -1.69
C GLN A 91 -14.35 -16.55 -1.41
N SER A 92 -14.62 -16.23 -0.14
CA SER A 92 -15.85 -15.52 0.26
C SER A 92 -15.99 -14.15 -0.42
N LEU A 93 -14.89 -13.42 -0.61
CA LEU A 93 -14.92 -12.14 -1.34
C LEU A 93 -15.10 -12.34 -2.85
N LEU A 94 -14.65 -13.46 -3.41
CA LEU A 94 -14.85 -13.77 -4.83
C LEU A 94 -16.28 -14.20 -5.15
N ASN A 95 -16.96 -14.91 -4.24
CA ASN A 95 -18.31 -15.46 -4.51
C ASN A 95 -19.45 -14.63 -3.93
N CYS A 96 -19.26 -13.95 -2.80
CA CYS A 96 -20.37 -13.42 -2.01
C CYS A 96 -20.59 -11.92 -2.17
N GLU A 97 -19.62 -11.25 -2.78
CA GLU A 97 -19.64 -9.81 -2.96
C GLU A 97 -19.99 -9.41 -4.42
N PHE A 98 -19.65 -10.25 -5.40
CA PHE A 98 -19.78 -9.89 -6.82
C PHE A 98 -20.42 -11.00 -7.65
N SER A 99 -21.11 -10.59 -8.71
CA SER A 99 -21.89 -11.47 -9.60
C SER A 99 -21.23 -11.73 -10.96
N SER A 100 -19.95 -11.41 -11.14
CA SER A 100 -19.20 -11.61 -12.39
C SER A 100 -17.86 -12.29 -12.13
N ASP A 101 -17.22 -12.82 -13.19
CA ASP A 101 -15.85 -13.34 -13.08
C ASP A 101 -14.86 -12.22 -12.75
N LEU A 102 -14.18 -12.34 -11.61
CA LEU A 102 -13.27 -11.33 -11.06
C LEU A 102 -11.80 -11.71 -11.21
N CYS A 103 -11.49 -12.85 -11.82
CA CYS A 103 -10.11 -13.23 -12.08
C CYS A 103 -9.47 -12.40 -13.20
N TYR A 104 -10.26 -11.58 -13.91
CA TYR A 104 -9.81 -10.64 -14.94
C TYR A 104 -9.81 -9.18 -14.43
N SER A 105 -8.76 -8.81 -13.70
CA SER A 105 -8.43 -7.42 -13.27
C SER A 105 -9.64 -6.55 -12.86
N SER A 106 -10.16 -6.77 -11.66
CA SER A 106 -11.25 -5.96 -11.10
C SER A 106 -10.75 -4.86 -10.15
N ASP A 107 -11.35 -3.67 -10.20
CA ASP A 107 -11.13 -2.61 -9.22
C ASP A 107 -12.08 -2.73 -8.01
N ASN A 108 -11.99 -3.86 -7.31
CA ASN A 108 -12.94 -4.25 -6.27
C ASN A 108 -12.39 -4.11 -4.84
N ILE A 109 -11.26 -3.44 -4.68
CA ILE A 109 -10.58 -3.32 -3.38
C ILE A 109 -11.43 -2.56 -2.34
N LEU A 110 -12.06 -1.45 -2.72
CA LEU A 110 -12.89 -0.64 -1.82
C LEU A 110 -14.22 -1.34 -1.47
N PRO A 111 -14.96 -1.91 -2.45
CA PRO A 111 -16.06 -2.81 -2.13
C PRO A 111 -15.67 -3.84 -1.06
N SER A 112 -14.54 -4.54 -1.21
CA SER A 112 -14.22 -5.64 -0.29
C SER A 112 -13.92 -5.21 1.13
N PHE A 113 -13.34 -4.03 1.30
CA PHE A 113 -13.25 -3.44 2.63
C PHE A 113 -14.62 -3.06 3.20
N ASN A 114 -15.56 -2.58 2.37
CA ASN A 114 -16.94 -2.37 2.84
C ASN A 114 -17.62 -3.70 3.18
N TYR A 115 -17.44 -4.76 2.39
CA TYR A 115 -17.96 -6.09 2.69
C TYR A 115 -17.43 -6.60 4.04
N ALA A 116 -16.12 -6.51 4.26
CA ALA A 116 -15.50 -6.89 5.53
C ALA A 116 -15.99 -6.03 6.72
N LYS A 117 -16.32 -4.76 6.49
CA LYS A 117 -16.87 -3.87 7.52
C LYS A 117 -18.32 -4.22 7.85
N ASP A 118 -19.16 -4.38 6.84
CA ASP A 118 -20.62 -4.50 7.00
C ASP A 118 -21.02 -5.94 7.36
N LEU A 119 -20.41 -6.93 6.71
CA LEU A 119 -20.76 -8.35 6.84
C LEU A 119 -19.67 -9.16 7.54
N GLY A 120 -18.40 -8.81 7.33
CA GLY A 120 -17.25 -9.56 7.86
C GLY A 120 -16.91 -10.79 7.01
N LEU A 121 -15.72 -11.33 7.27
CA LEU A 121 -15.17 -12.46 6.52
C LEU A 121 -15.21 -13.74 7.35
N PRO A 122 -15.63 -14.88 6.77
CA PRO A 122 -15.51 -16.18 7.43
C PRO A 122 -14.06 -16.68 7.39
N LEU A 123 -13.79 -17.75 8.15
CA LEU A 123 -12.53 -18.47 8.07
C LEU A 123 -12.38 -19.21 6.72
N GLU A 124 -11.14 -19.38 6.28
CA GLU A 124 -10.75 -20.16 5.12
C GLU A 124 -11.25 -21.61 5.22
N SER A 125 -11.29 -22.19 6.43
CA SER A 125 -11.84 -23.52 6.67
C SER A 125 -13.33 -23.67 6.35
N CYS A 126 -14.08 -22.57 6.29
CA CYS A 126 -15.50 -22.59 5.94
C CYS A 126 -15.73 -22.40 4.43
N ALA A 127 -14.99 -21.50 3.79
CA ALA A 127 -15.05 -21.25 2.36
C ALA A 127 -13.64 -21.30 1.75
N PRO A 128 -13.12 -22.50 1.42
CA PRO A 128 -11.75 -22.65 0.95
C PRO A 128 -11.49 -21.98 -0.40
N TYR A 129 -10.28 -21.47 -0.59
CA TYR A 129 -9.81 -20.90 -1.83
C TYR A 129 -9.62 -21.96 -2.92
N ILE A 130 -10.49 -21.91 -3.93
CA ILE A 130 -10.51 -22.87 -5.05
C ILE A 130 -10.32 -22.20 -6.42
N SER A 131 -10.38 -20.88 -6.50
CA SER A 131 -10.25 -20.14 -7.77
C SER A 131 -8.83 -20.13 -8.36
N GLY A 132 -7.84 -20.66 -7.64
CA GLY A 132 -6.44 -20.64 -8.06
C GLY A 132 -6.08 -21.56 -9.23
N THR A 133 -6.95 -22.47 -9.67
CA THR A 133 -6.57 -23.56 -10.60
C THR A 133 -6.84 -23.27 -12.07
N ASN A 134 -7.96 -22.62 -12.41
CA ASN A 134 -8.48 -22.60 -13.79
C ASN A 134 -8.52 -21.19 -14.41
N GLY A 135 -8.05 -20.18 -13.68
CA GLY A 135 -8.01 -18.80 -14.13
C GLY A 135 -9.36 -18.07 -14.13
N ASN A 136 -10.43 -18.74 -13.68
CA ASN A 136 -11.77 -18.17 -13.49
C ASN A 136 -12.18 -18.29 -12.02
N VAL A 137 -13.15 -17.48 -11.60
CA VAL A 137 -13.76 -17.63 -10.26
C VAL A 137 -14.53 -18.96 -10.23
N GLU A 138 -14.12 -19.85 -9.33
CA GLU A 138 -14.86 -21.07 -9.02
C GLU A 138 -15.99 -20.75 -8.03
N ILE A 139 -17.17 -21.35 -8.21
CA ILE A 139 -18.31 -21.12 -7.32
C ILE A 139 -18.25 -22.08 -6.14
N ALA A 140 -18.06 -21.55 -4.93
CA ALA A 140 -18.15 -22.31 -3.69
C ALA A 140 -19.49 -22.07 -2.98
N GLU A 141 -20.04 -23.11 -2.34
CA GLU A 141 -21.19 -23.02 -1.42
C GLU A 141 -20.73 -22.38 -0.08
N GLY A 142 -20.25 -21.13 -0.11
CA GLY A 142 -19.67 -20.46 1.07
C GLY A 142 -20.47 -19.25 1.58
N CYS A 143 -21.28 -18.62 0.73
CA CYS A 143 -21.85 -17.32 1.05
C CYS A 143 -22.94 -17.35 2.11
N GLU A 144 -23.82 -18.35 2.03
CA GLU A 144 -24.90 -18.55 3.00
C GLU A 144 -24.48 -19.48 4.13
N ALA A 145 -23.67 -20.50 3.84
CA ALA A 145 -23.23 -21.49 4.82
C ALA A 145 -22.27 -20.93 5.89
N CYS A 146 -21.51 -19.87 5.56
CA CYS A 146 -20.49 -19.30 6.45
C CYS A 146 -20.93 -18.01 7.16
N MET A 147 -22.20 -17.90 7.53
CA MET A 147 -22.76 -16.67 8.14
C MET A 147 -22.58 -16.58 9.66
N GLU A 148 -22.33 -17.70 10.36
CA GLU A 148 -22.39 -17.73 11.83
C GLU A 148 -21.15 -17.12 12.53
N GLU A 149 -19.95 -17.31 11.99
CA GLU A 149 -18.71 -16.73 12.53
C GLU A 149 -17.98 -15.89 11.49
N ARG A 150 -18.18 -14.57 11.56
CA ARG A 150 -17.56 -13.60 10.64
C ARG A 150 -16.77 -12.54 11.38
N TYR A 151 -15.59 -12.26 10.86
CA TYR A 151 -14.63 -11.32 11.41
C TYR A 151 -14.76 -9.98 10.71
N LYS A 152 -15.22 -8.98 11.46
CA LYS A 152 -15.46 -7.61 10.93
C LYS A 152 -14.29 -6.69 11.20
N ILE A 153 -14.18 -5.65 10.39
CA ILE A 153 -13.40 -4.44 10.68
C ILE A 153 -14.35 -3.30 11.07
N ALA A 154 -13.88 -2.32 11.84
CA ALA A 154 -14.68 -1.13 12.13
C ALA A 154 -14.70 -0.16 10.94
N GLY A 155 -13.63 -0.14 10.16
CA GLY A 155 -13.53 0.67 8.97
C GLY A 155 -12.14 0.58 8.33
N PHE A 156 -11.88 1.49 7.40
CA PHE A 156 -10.62 1.57 6.69
C PHE A 156 -10.29 3.01 6.31
N ARG A 157 -9.00 3.32 6.21
CA ARG A 157 -8.48 4.60 5.74
C ARG A 157 -7.92 4.40 4.33
N GLN A 158 -8.31 5.27 3.40
CA GLN A 158 -7.70 5.33 2.08
C GLN A 158 -6.75 6.53 2.00
N TYR A 159 -5.51 6.25 1.63
CA TYR A 159 -4.47 7.22 1.33
C TYR A 159 -4.29 7.36 -0.18
N GLY A 160 -4.21 8.61 -0.63
CA GLY A 160 -4.28 8.95 -2.04
C GLY A 160 -5.69 8.80 -2.60
N ALA A 161 -6.00 9.55 -3.65
CA ALA A 161 -7.27 9.45 -4.35
C ALA A 161 -7.15 10.04 -5.75
N ILE A 162 -7.97 9.55 -6.67
CA ILE A 162 -8.25 10.26 -7.93
C ILE A 162 -9.46 11.14 -7.65
N LYS A 163 -9.25 12.45 -7.52
CA LYS A 163 -10.34 13.44 -7.34
C LYS A 163 -10.43 14.30 -8.58
N ASN A 164 -11.60 14.32 -9.23
CA ASN A 164 -11.88 15.16 -10.42
C ASN A 164 -10.83 15.00 -11.55
N GLY A 165 -10.35 13.78 -11.80
CA GLY A 165 -9.31 13.51 -12.80
C GLY A 165 -7.89 13.92 -12.38
N ALA A 166 -7.71 14.54 -11.21
CA ALA A 166 -6.41 14.83 -10.61
C ALA A 166 -6.00 13.71 -9.65
N THR A 167 -4.75 13.26 -9.77
CA THR A 167 -4.18 12.30 -8.83
C THR A 167 -3.68 13.05 -7.59
N VAL A 168 -4.30 12.80 -6.44
CA VAL A 168 -3.71 13.14 -5.14
C VAL A 168 -2.75 12.00 -4.79
N THR A 169 -1.46 12.21 -5.05
CA THR A 169 -0.41 11.27 -4.64
C THR A 169 -0.09 11.51 -3.17
N TYR A 170 0.05 10.43 -2.41
CA TYR A 170 0.39 10.51 -0.99
C TYR A 170 1.91 10.46 -0.81
N ASN A 171 2.41 11.14 0.22
CA ASN A 171 3.83 11.11 0.57
C ASN A 171 4.17 9.73 1.15
N GLU A 172 5.19 9.05 0.60
CA GLU A 172 5.65 7.75 1.12
C GLU A 172 6.11 7.83 2.58
N GLU A 173 6.54 9.00 3.06
CA GLU A 173 6.82 9.22 4.48
C GLU A 173 5.57 9.03 5.33
N LYS A 174 4.43 9.51 4.85
CA LYS A 174 3.17 9.36 5.56
C LYS A 174 2.66 7.92 5.49
N ILE A 175 2.91 7.20 4.39
CA ILE A 175 2.67 5.75 4.31
C ILE A 175 3.51 5.01 5.36
N ALA A 176 4.79 5.35 5.52
CA ALA A 176 5.65 4.75 6.55
C ALA A 176 5.14 5.05 7.97
N GLN A 177 4.73 6.29 8.24
CA GLN A 177 4.12 6.67 9.51
C GLN A 177 2.83 5.91 9.79
N ASP A 178 1.95 5.78 8.80
CA ASP A 178 0.69 5.06 8.96
C ASP A 178 0.91 3.55 9.09
N LEU A 179 1.86 2.99 8.33
CA LEU A 179 2.27 1.59 8.46
C LEU A 179 2.71 1.29 9.89
N TYR A 180 3.53 2.16 10.46
CA TYR A 180 4.01 2.04 11.84
C TYR A 180 2.87 2.19 12.87
N ASN A 181 2.01 3.20 12.69
CA ASN A 181 0.98 3.56 13.67
C ASN A 181 -0.30 2.71 13.60
N PHE A 182 -0.61 2.13 12.44
CA PHE A 182 -1.89 1.47 12.18
C PHE A 182 -1.75 0.04 11.66
N GLY A 183 -0.58 -0.38 11.18
CA GLY A 183 -0.38 -1.72 10.67
C GLY A 183 -0.28 -1.83 9.15
N PRO A 184 -0.08 -3.04 8.62
CA PRO A 184 0.02 -3.32 7.19
C PRO A 184 -1.12 -2.77 6.34
N ALA A 185 -0.79 -2.29 5.14
CA ALA A 185 -1.74 -1.62 4.25
C ALA A 185 -1.68 -2.16 2.82
N ALA A 186 -2.84 -2.38 2.19
CA ALA A 186 -2.94 -2.85 0.82
C ALA A 186 -2.64 -1.70 -0.16
N ALA A 187 -1.64 -1.86 -1.02
CA ALA A 187 -1.22 -0.86 -1.99
C ALA A 187 -1.47 -1.33 -3.42
N VAL A 188 -2.11 -0.49 -4.22
CA VAL A 188 -2.40 -0.76 -5.63
C VAL A 188 -1.24 -0.27 -6.49
N ILE A 189 -0.62 -1.20 -7.22
CA ILE A 189 0.44 -0.92 -8.18
C ILE A 189 -0.19 -0.81 -9.56
N TYR A 190 0.00 0.33 -10.22
CA TYR A 190 -0.57 0.61 -11.53
C TYR A 190 0.45 0.30 -12.63
N LEU A 191 0.16 -0.75 -13.39
CA LEU A 191 1.02 -1.27 -14.44
C LEU A 191 0.56 -0.73 -15.82
N PRO A 192 1.45 -0.62 -16.81
CA PRO A 192 1.05 -0.25 -18.17
C PRO A 192 0.06 -1.26 -18.81
N PRO A 193 -0.56 -1.00 -19.96
CA PRO A 193 -1.48 -1.95 -20.61
C PRO A 193 -0.75 -2.88 -21.59
N ARG A 194 -1.25 -4.12 -21.72
CA ARG A 194 -0.92 -5.01 -22.82
C ARG A 194 -1.42 -4.41 -24.15
N ASN A 195 -0.53 -3.84 -24.97
CA ASN A 195 -0.91 -3.34 -26.29
C ASN A 195 -0.99 -4.48 -27.32
N ASN A 196 -2.02 -4.45 -28.16
CA ASN A 196 -2.24 -5.34 -29.31
C ASN A 196 -1.11 -5.21 -30.36
N GLY A 197 0.02 -5.90 -30.14
CA GLY A 197 1.08 -6.09 -31.13
C GLY A 197 2.39 -5.31 -30.91
N THR A 198 2.54 -4.57 -29.81
CA THR A 198 3.85 -4.08 -29.34
C THR A 198 4.08 -4.53 -27.91
N HIS A 199 4.80 -5.65 -27.77
CA HIS A 199 5.07 -6.35 -26.50
C HIS A 199 5.95 -5.56 -25.50
N ASP A 200 6.64 -4.49 -25.92
CA ASP A 200 7.88 -4.10 -25.27
C ASP A 200 7.81 -3.34 -23.93
N PHE A 201 6.65 -2.86 -23.45
CA PHE A 201 6.61 -2.04 -22.20
C PHE A 201 5.83 -2.67 -21.05
N TYR A 202 4.67 -3.27 -21.35
CA TYR A 202 3.83 -3.96 -20.37
C TYR A 202 4.41 -5.27 -19.89
N GLU A 203 5.01 -6.03 -20.80
CA GLU A 203 5.64 -7.28 -20.41
C GLU A 203 6.75 -6.99 -19.41
N ASN A 204 7.56 -5.93 -19.56
CA ASN A 204 8.69 -5.71 -18.66
C ASN A 204 8.31 -5.56 -17.18
N VAL A 205 7.40 -4.68 -16.78
CA VAL A 205 7.16 -4.47 -15.34
C VAL A 205 6.41 -5.65 -14.71
N ASN A 206 5.36 -6.15 -15.37
CA ASN A 206 4.61 -7.29 -14.86
C ASN A 206 5.46 -8.56 -14.86
N PHE A 207 6.29 -8.77 -15.89
CA PHE A 207 7.26 -9.86 -15.94
C PHE A 207 8.31 -9.72 -14.86
N MET A 208 8.84 -8.52 -14.61
CA MET A 208 9.81 -8.27 -13.54
C MET A 208 9.22 -8.59 -12.17
N ILE A 209 7.96 -8.21 -11.90
CA ILE A 209 7.28 -8.58 -10.65
C ILE A 209 7.06 -10.11 -10.61
N LYS A 210 6.52 -10.72 -11.67
CA LYS A 210 6.23 -12.17 -11.69
C LYS A 210 7.47 -13.05 -11.57
N ASN A 211 8.61 -12.61 -12.11
CA ASN A 211 9.88 -13.33 -12.09
C ASN A 211 10.87 -12.77 -11.05
N TYR A 212 10.39 -11.91 -10.16
CA TYR A 212 11.22 -11.36 -9.09
C TYR A 212 11.74 -12.50 -8.19
N THR A 213 13.05 -12.50 -7.95
CA THR A 213 13.75 -13.48 -7.09
C THR A 213 14.45 -12.83 -5.90
N GLY A 214 14.67 -11.50 -5.93
CA GLY A 214 15.29 -10.76 -4.85
C GLY A 214 15.85 -9.40 -5.26
N GLY A 215 16.27 -8.62 -4.27
CA GLY A 215 16.84 -7.27 -4.43
C GLY A 215 15.81 -6.15 -4.35
N VAL A 216 16.25 -4.90 -4.55
CA VAL A 216 15.34 -3.74 -4.51
C VAL A 216 14.92 -3.39 -5.93
N LEU A 217 13.63 -3.49 -6.21
CA LEU A 217 13.08 -3.19 -7.52
C LEU A 217 12.90 -1.67 -7.66
N ASP A 218 13.66 -1.08 -8.58
CA ASP A 218 13.68 0.36 -8.89
C ASP A 218 13.42 0.56 -10.38
N ILE A 219 12.21 0.96 -10.72
CA ILE A 219 11.81 1.23 -12.12
C ILE A 219 11.35 2.67 -12.21
N PRO A 220 11.92 3.47 -13.13
CA PRO A 220 11.50 4.84 -13.37
C PRO A 220 9.98 4.98 -13.64
N LEU A 221 9.35 5.96 -12.99
CA LEU A 221 7.91 6.24 -13.10
C LEU A 221 7.39 6.38 -14.53
N ASN A 222 8.20 6.94 -15.44
CA ASN A 222 7.86 7.09 -16.85
C ASN A 222 7.66 5.75 -17.56
N ILE A 223 8.20 4.65 -17.02
CA ILE A 223 7.96 3.29 -17.53
C ILE A 223 6.59 2.79 -17.10
N CYS A 224 6.15 3.13 -15.89
CA CYS A 224 4.83 2.77 -15.37
C CYS A 224 3.68 3.65 -15.92
N ASN A 225 4.00 4.77 -16.58
CA ASN A 225 3.02 5.81 -16.88
C ASN A 225 2.29 5.54 -18.21
N ALA A 226 1.14 4.87 -18.15
CA ALA A 226 0.27 4.66 -19.30
C ALA A 226 -1.21 4.92 -18.97
N LYS A 227 -1.97 5.40 -19.96
CA LYS A 227 -3.38 5.82 -19.80
C LYS A 227 -4.36 4.66 -19.54
N CYS A 228 -4.03 3.42 -19.87
CA CYS A 228 -4.84 2.24 -19.56
C CYS A 228 -4.06 1.38 -18.57
N MET A 229 -4.42 1.38 -17.29
CA MET A 229 -3.57 0.76 -16.26
C MET A 229 -4.03 -0.66 -15.95
N GLN A 230 -3.12 -1.61 -16.18
CA GLN A 230 -2.94 -2.81 -15.38
C GLN A 230 -3.08 -2.51 -13.88
N MET A 231 -3.61 -3.41 -13.05
CA MET A 231 -3.36 -3.31 -11.61
C MET A 231 -2.98 -4.65 -10.99
N THR A 232 -2.05 -4.59 -10.07
CA THR A 232 -1.80 -5.64 -9.09
C THR A 232 -1.79 -5.01 -7.70
N VAL A 233 -2.00 -5.82 -6.67
CA VAL A 233 -2.09 -5.33 -5.30
C VAL A 233 -1.13 -6.16 -4.44
N VAL A 234 -0.44 -5.47 -3.55
CA VAL A 234 0.46 -6.07 -2.56
C VAL A 234 0.12 -5.51 -1.18
N LEU A 235 0.52 -6.19 -0.12
CA LEU A 235 0.40 -5.68 1.24
C LEU A 235 1.74 -5.10 1.68
N ILE A 236 1.83 -3.79 1.92
CA ILE A 236 3.02 -3.17 2.51
C ILE A 236 3.09 -3.56 3.99
N VAL A 237 4.23 -4.14 4.42
CA VAL A 237 4.43 -4.68 5.77
C VAL A 237 5.62 -4.07 6.51
N GLY A 238 6.52 -3.40 5.80
CA GLY A 238 7.66 -2.72 6.42
C GLY A 238 8.30 -1.68 5.50
N PHE A 239 9.27 -0.96 6.05
CA PHE A 239 10.07 0.03 5.33
C PHE A 239 11.48 0.14 5.92
N THR A 240 12.39 0.66 5.09
CA THR A 240 13.72 1.15 5.47
C THR A 240 13.91 2.55 4.88
N PRO A 241 15.06 3.23 5.07
CA PRO A 241 15.34 4.45 4.31
C PRO A 241 15.36 4.23 2.79
N ASP A 242 15.67 3.02 2.34
CA ASP A 242 15.91 2.71 0.93
C ASP A 242 14.77 2.01 0.20
N TYR A 243 13.94 1.24 0.92
CA TYR A 243 12.91 0.43 0.28
C TYR A 243 11.68 0.17 1.15
N LEU A 244 10.55 -0.09 0.49
CA LEU A 244 9.34 -0.64 1.09
C LEU A 244 9.39 -2.16 0.97
N ILE A 245 8.89 -2.86 1.99
CA ILE A 245 8.76 -4.32 2.02
C ILE A 245 7.28 -4.66 1.83
N ALA A 246 6.96 -5.50 0.85
CA ALA A 246 5.59 -5.89 0.58
C ALA A 246 5.42 -7.41 0.44
N LYS A 247 4.34 -7.93 1.01
CA LYS A 247 3.87 -9.31 0.88
C LYS A 247 3.09 -9.44 -0.44
N GLY A 248 3.46 -10.43 -1.25
CA GLY A 248 2.72 -10.83 -2.44
C GLY A 248 1.77 -12.01 -2.19
N SER A 249 1.14 -12.47 -3.27
CA SER A 249 0.18 -13.58 -3.29
C SER A 249 0.57 -14.67 -4.30
N PHE A 250 1.86 -14.85 -4.56
CA PHE A 250 2.38 -15.81 -5.55
C PHE A 250 3.02 -17.06 -4.91
N GLY A 251 2.73 -17.31 -3.63
CA GLY A 251 3.34 -18.38 -2.85
C GLY A 251 4.74 -18.06 -2.32
N GLN A 252 5.23 -18.90 -1.41
CA GLN A 252 6.51 -18.69 -0.72
C GLN A 252 7.73 -18.85 -1.63
N SER A 253 7.62 -19.59 -2.73
CA SER A 253 8.73 -19.79 -3.69
C SER A 253 9.00 -18.57 -4.58
N TRP A 254 8.12 -17.57 -4.55
CA TRP A 254 8.26 -16.34 -5.33
C TRP A 254 9.01 -15.27 -4.52
N GLY A 255 9.91 -14.53 -5.16
CA GLY A 255 10.65 -13.45 -4.51
C GLY A 255 11.44 -13.90 -3.28
N GLU A 256 11.43 -13.05 -2.26
CA GLU A 256 12.15 -13.25 -1.01
C GLU A 256 11.23 -13.94 0.01
N ASN A 257 10.99 -15.24 -0.18
CA ASN A 257 10.03 -16.03 0.60
C ASN A 257 8.58 -15.51 0.53
N GLY A 258 8.15 -15.08 -0.66
CA GLY A 258 6.82 -14.52 -0.91
C GLY A 258 6.73 -12.99 -0.77
N TYR A 259 7.87 -12.32 -0.58
CA TYR A 259 7.95 -10.88 -0.42
C TYR A 259 8.73 -10.23 -1.57
N ILE A 260 8.50 -8.93 -1.75
CA ILE A 260 9.17 -8.07 -2.73
C ILE A 260 9.55 -6.74 -2.08
N ARG A 261 10.68 -6.18 -2.51
CA ARG A 261 11.16 -4.87 -2.09
C ARG A 261 11.08 -3.86 -3.22
N PHE A 262 10.49 -2.70 -2.95
CA PHE A 262 10.40 -1.58 -3.90
C PHE A 262 11.25 -0.42 -3.43
N LYS A 263 11.98 0.26 -4.33
CA LYS A 263 12.73 1.47 -3.97
C LYS A 263 11.78 2.51 -3.34
N ARG A 264 12.14 3.00 -2.15
CA ARG A 264 11.39 4.02 -1.43
C ARG A 264 11.74 5.40 -1.97
N GLY A 265 10.77 6.30 -1.96
CA GLY A 265 10.87 7.68 -2.43
C GLY A 265 10.67 7.86 -3.93
N THR A 266 10.39 6.78 -4.68
CA THR A 266 10.22 6.83 -6.14
C THR A 266 8.76 6.74 -6.58
N ASN A 267 7.82 6.50 -5.66
CA ASN A 267 6.41 6.21 -5.94
C ASN A 267 6.28 5.09 -6.99
N PHE A 268 6.96 3.97 -6.75
CA PHE A 268 7.05 2.87 -7.70
C PHE A 268 5.69 2.54 -8.31
N CYS A 269 5.60 2.68 -9.64
CA CYS A 269 4.39 2.48 -10.43
C CYS A 269 3.12 3.09 -9.81
N SER A 270 3.22 4.33 -9.34
CA SER A 270 2.10 5.09 -8.78
C SER A 270 1.45 4.42 -7.56
N MET A 271 2.18 3.63 -6.78
CA MET A 271 1.61 2.91 -5.64
C MET A 271 0.98 3.83 -4.58
N THR A 272 1.44 5.08 -4.47
CA THR A 272 0.89 6.04 -3.51
C THR A 272 -0.43 6.66 -3.94
N LYS A 273 -0.97 6.28 -5.10
CA LYS A 273 -2.30 6.72 -5.56
C LYS A 273 -3.44 6.10 -4.77
N ARG A 274 -3.25 4.87 -4.29
CA ARG A 274 -4.26 4.15 -3.52
C ARG A 274 -3.62 3.12 -2.60
N VAL A 275 -3.50 3.50 -1.34
CA VAL A 275 -3.10 2.63 -0.23
C VAL A 275 -4.25 2.59 0.76
N ILE A 276 -4.66 1.41 1.21
CA ILE A 276 -5.83 1.24 2.08
C ILE A 276 -5.44 0.42 3.30
N ALA A 277 -5.70 0.96 4.48
CA ALA A 277 -5.40 0.33 5.76
C ALA A 277 -6.72 0.10 6.54
N PRO A 278 -7.09 -1.16 6.84
CA PRO A 278 -8.23 -1.45 7.73
C PRO A 278 -7.87 -1.16 9.19
N PHE A 279 -8.89 -1.02 10.03
CA PHE A 279 -8.74 -0.94 11.49
C PHE A 279 -9.90 -1.63 12.20
N LEU A 280 -9.63 -2.23 13.37
CA LEU A 280 -10.69 -2.79 14.23
C LEU A 280 -11.29 -1.73 15.17
N GLU A 281 -10.56 -0.64 15.42
CA GLU A 281 -10.99 0.53 16.18
C GLU A 281 -10.38 1.81 15.54
N GLU A 282 -11.11 2.94 15.55
CA GLU A 282 -10.66 4.17 14.86
C GLU A 282 -9.44 4.84 15.50
N SER A 283 -9.16 4.53 16.78
CA SER A 283 -8.07 5.13 17.54
C SER A 283 -6.70 4.60 17.07
N PRO A 284 -5.65 5.44 17.04
CA PRO A 284 -4.29 4.95 16.77
C PRO A 284 -3.91 3.86 17.75
N LEU A 285 -3.12 2.89 17.31
CA LEU A 285 -2.66 1.78 18.15
C LEU A 285 -1.96 2.37 19.39
N GLN A 286 -2.61 2.29 20.55
CA GLN A 286 -2.10 2.91 21.79
C GLN A 286 -1.00 2.09 22.48
N TYR A 287 -0.48 1.06 21.83
CA TYR A 287 0.54 0.19 22.43
C TYR A 287 1.95 0.68 22.08
N SER A 288 2.80 0.74 23.11
CA SER A 288 4.24 0.74 22.92
C SER A 288 4.62 -0.55 22.18
N LEU A 289 4.89 -0.46 20.88
CA LEU A 289 5.57 -1.54 20.17
C LEU A 289 6.84 -1.86 20.96
N PRO A 290 7.10 -3.14 21.31
CA PRO A 290 8.38 -3.50 21.89
C PRO A 290 9.47 -3.02 20.94
N THR A 291 10.56 -2.47 21.50
CA THR A 291 11.67 -1.95 20.71
C THR A 291 12.12 -3.02 19.73
N ALA A 292 12.03 -2.73 18.42
CA ALA A 292 12.47 -3.65 17.38
C ALA A 292 13.92 -4.06 17.68
N PRO A 293 14.30 -5.34 17.59
CA PRO A 293 15.71 -5.70 17.59
C PRO A 293 16.39 -4.95 16.44
N ALA A 294 17.57 -4.39 16.70
CA ALA A 294 18.33 -3.72 15.66
C ALA A 294 18.55 -4.68 14.49
N LEU A 295 18.03 -4.32 13.31
CA LEU A 295 18.31 -5.05 12.08
C LEU A 295 19.83 -5.06 11.86
N ASN A 296 20.39 -6.23 11.55
CA ASN A 296 21.81 -6.40 11.29
C ASN A 296 22.22 -5.47 10.12
N PRO A 297 23.19 -4.54 10.30
CA PRO A 297 23.62 -3.60 9.26
C PRO A 297 24.26 -4.26 8.03
N GLU A 298 24.48 -5.58 8.05
CA GLU A 298 25.37 -6.27 7.11
C GLU A 298 24.68 -6.93 5.91
N GLU A 299 23.37 -6.74 5.72
CA GLU A 299 22.74 -7.11 4.44
C GLU A 299 22.91 -5.96 3.43
N THR A 300 24.16 -5.77 2.99
CA THR A 300 24.47 -4.87 1.87
C THR A 300 23.59 -5.26 0.69
N ALA A 301 22.82 -4.29 0.19
CA ALA A 301 22.03 -4.45 -1.03
C ALA A 301 22.94 -5.02 -2.13
N PRO A 302 22.60 -6.16 -2.76
CA PRO A 302 23.32 -6.59 -3.94
C PRO A 302 23.14 -5.50 -5.00
N THR A 303 24.26 -4.93 -5.44
CA THR A 303 24.32 -4.06 -6.60
C THR A 303 23.71 -4.80 -7.77
N ILE A 304 22.76 -4.16 -8.46
CA ILE A 304 22.14 -4.68 -9.68
C ILE A 304 23.26 -5.14 -10.62
N THR A 305 23.39 -6.45 -10.81
CA THR A 305 24.07 -7.00 -11.98
C THR A 305 22.99 -7.10 -13.05
N ILE A 306 22.95 -6.09 -13.93
CA ILE A 306 22.23 -6.23 -15.20
C ILE A 306 22.80 -7.50 -15.85
N PRO A 307 21.96 -8.46 -16.30
CA PRO A 307 22.45 -9.64 -17.01
C PRO A 307 23.42 -9.18 -18.11
N SER A 308 24.58 -9.83 -18.22
CA SER A 308 25.60 -9.47 -19.20
C SER A 308 24.97 -9.33 -20.60
N GLY A 309 24.95 -8.11 -21.17
CA GLY A 309 24.47 -7.85 -22.54
C GLY A 309 23.45 -6.71 -22.75
N TRP A 310 23.06 -5.97 -21.70
CA TRP A 310 22.07 -4.88 -21.80
C TRP A 310 22.63 -3.58 -21.24
N THR A 311 22.68 -2.48 -22.01
CA THR A 311 23.37 -1.24 -21.56
C THR A 311 22.71 0.11 -21.86
N GLU A 312 21.64 0.27 -22.64
CA GLU A 312 21.11 1.62 -22.92
C GLU A 312 19.58 1.73 -23.12
N TRP A 313 19.00 2.83 -22.63
CA TRP A 313 17.62 3.28 -22.87
C TRP A 313 17.65 4.47 -23.84
N ALA A 314 16.87 4.42 -24.92
CA ALA A 314 16.66 5.57 -25.80
C ALA A 314 15.17 5.96 -25.80
N PRO A 315 14.80 7.18 -25.33
CA PRO A 315 13.40 7.57 -25.20
C PRO A 315 12.83 8.10 -26.52
N THR A 316 11.65 7.63 -26.90
CA THR A 316 10.75 8.37 -27.81
C THR A 316 9.44 8.68 -27.09
N LEU A 317 9.11 9.98 -27.03
CA LEU A 317 7.89 10.53 -26.43
C LEU A 317 6.64 9.94 -27.08
N CYS A 318 5.72 9.36 -26.30
CA CYS A 318 4.38 8.97 -26.78
C CYS A 318 3.47 10.21 -26.83
N THR A 319 2.90 10.51 -28.02
CA THR A 319 1.94 11.60 -28.21
C THR A 319 0.49 11.14 -28.00
N ALA A 320 -0.17 11.85 -27.07
CA ALA A 320 -1.59 12.11 -26.80
C ALA A 320 -2.71 11.06 -27.04
N ASN A 321 -2.74 10.26 -28.10
CA ASN A 321 -3.93 9.49 -28.48
C ASN A 321 -3.67 7.98 -28.60
N CYS A 322 -4.46 7.20 -27.85
CA CYS A 322 -4.44 5.74 -27.71
C CYS A 322 -4.48 5.02 -29.07
N GLY A 323 -3.34 4.86 -29.73
CA GLY A 323 -3.30 4.13 -30.99
C GLY A 323 -1.96 4.03 -31.71
N LYS A 324 -0.96 4.88 -31.44
CA LYS A 324 0.36 4.76 -32.09
C LYS A 324 1.49 5.29 -31.20
N CYS A 325 2.15 4.41 -30.44
CA CYS A 325 3.49 4.72 -29.91
C CYS A 325 4.54 4.18 -30.89
N GLY A 326 5.51 5.02 -31.25
CA GLY A 326 6.67 4.60 -32.03
C GLY A 326 7.49 3.56 -31.26
N ARG A 327 8.13 2.65 -31.99
CA ARG A 327 8.94 1.55 -31.42
C ARG A 327 10.08 2.12 -30.56
N MET A 328 10.20 1.66 -29.31
CA MET A 328 11.46 1.70 -28.56
C MET A 328 12.06 0.30 -28.62
N ILE A 329 13.21 0.14 -29.29
CA ILE A 329 13.88 -1.15 -29.41
C ILE A 329 14.89 -1.27 -28.27
N MET A 330 14.66 -2.21 -27.37
CA MET A 330 15.70 -2.70 -26.48
C MET A 330 16.66 -3.57 -27.32
N LYS A 331 17.88 -3.09 -27.61
CA LYS A 331 18.87 -3.86 -28.37
C LYS A 331 19.79 -4.62 -27.42
N ARG A 332 19.87 -5.95 -27.59
CA ARG A 332 21.01 -6.76 -27.14
C ARG A 332 22.25 -6.21 -27.84
N VAL A 333 23.24 -5.71 -27.11
CA VAL A 333 24.53 -5.36 -27.72
C VAL A 333 25.34 -6.65 -27.81
N CYS A 334 25.24 -7.33 -28.94
CA CYS A 334 26.11 -8.45 -29.26
C CYS A 334 27.55 -7.94 -29.41
N ARG A 335 28.43 -8.21 -28.44
CA ARG A 335 29.87 -8.09 -28.67
C ARG A 335 30.31 -9.28 -29.54
N GLY A 336 30.60 -9.04 -30.81
CA GLY A 336 31.22 -10.03 -31.68
C GLY A 336 30.31 -11.15 -32.20
N GLY A 337 28.97 -10.97 -32.19
CA GLY A 337 28.06 -11.86 -32.94
C GLY A 337 27.77 -13.23 -32.32
N ILE A 338 28.09 -13.47 -31.05
CA ILE A 338 27.73 -14.71 -30.34
C ILE A 338 26.78 -14.40 -29.18
N CYS A 339 25.68 -15.13 -29.11
CA CYS A 339 24.68 -15.07 -28.04
C CYS A 339 24.57 -16.47 -27.39
N PRO A 340 24.77 -16.61 -26.06
CA PRO A 340 24.32 -17.80 -25.33
C PRO A 340 22.79 -17.81 -25.17
#